data_AF-A0A367ZH79-F1
#
_entry.id   AF-A0A367ZH79-F1
#
_cell.length_a   1.000
_cell.length_b   1.000
_cell.length_c   1.000
_cell.angle_alpha   90.00
_cell.angle_beta   90.00
_cell.angle_gamma   90.00
#
_symmetry.space_group_name_H-M   'P 1'
#
loop_
_entity.id
_entity.type
_entity.pdbx_description
1 polymer ?
#
loop_
_entity_poly.entity_id
_entity_poly.type
_entity_poly.pdbx_seq_one_letter_code
_entity_poly.pdbx_strand_id
1 'polypeptide(L)'
;MDFSNELKEIENLEKLVKENPQDYESILKLAHLYQDTGQLEESIVKYKQYLEKFPDNADARIDLGVSYYQLAFEDESRKNQLFTDAITEMETALKYEPKHQLGHFNLGIVNLQNGNMEKARKWFKECISINPNSQIAQKAMEILQQHITSPVK
;
A
#
# COMPACT_ATOMS: atom_id res chain seq x y z
N MET A 1 -2.99 21.05 -7.99
CA MET A 1 -2.37 20.62 -6.72
C MET A 1 -1.75 21.86 -6.12
N ASP A 2 -2.14 22.21 -4.90
CA ASP A 2 -1.65 23.41 -4.22
C ASP A 2 -0.66 22.97 -3.14
N PHE A 3 0.57 22.68 -3.61
CA PHE A 3 1.71 22.25 -2.79
C PHE A 3 1.94 23.16 -1.58
N SER A 4 1.50 24.42 -1.64
CA SER A 4 1.63 25.35 -0.53
C SER A 4 0.71 25.05 0.65
N ASN A 5 -0.44 24.43 0.42
CA ASN A 5 -1.36 24.02 1.48
C ASN A 5 -0.93 22.68 2.08
N GLU A 6 -0.51 21.73 1.24
CA GLU A 6 -0.06 20.42 1.72
C GLU A 6 1.19 20.54 2.61
N LEU A 7 2.17 21.39 2.25
CA LEU A 7 3.36 21.63 3.09
C LEU A 7 3.02 22.27 4.44
N LYS A 8 2.12 23.26 4.48
CA LYS A 8 1.68 23.88 5.74
C LYS A 8 0.96 22.88 6.64
N GLU A 9 0.18 21.99 6.05
CA GLU A 9 -0.53 20.96 6.80
C GLU A 9 0.45 19.93 7.38
N ILE A 10 1.49 19.54 6.63
CA ILE A 10 2.59 18.71 7.15
C ILE A 10 3.25 19.39 8.35
N GLU A 11 3.66 20.66 8.24
CA GLU A 11 4.31 21.40 9.32
C GLU A 11 3.43 21.47 10.59
N ASN A 12 2.12 21.69 10.42
CA ASN A 12 1.16 21.70 11.52
C ASN A 12 1.05 20.32 12.19
N LEU A 13 0.89 19.26 11.40
CA LEU A 13 0.78 17.89 11.90
C LEU A 13 2.08 17.43 12.58
N GLU A 14 3.25 17.76 12.04
CA GLU A 14 4.55 17.49 12.66
C GLU A 14 4.65 18.13 14.05
N LYS A 15 4.21 19.38 14.18
CA LYS A 15 4.16 20.08 15.46
C LYS A 15 3.21 19.39 16.45
N LEU A 16 2.02 19.01 16.01
CA LEU A 16 1.04 18.31 16.86
C LEU A 16 1.58 16.96 17.35
N VAL A 17 2.18 16.17 16.45
CA VAL A 17 2.78 14.88 16.79
C VAL A 17 4.00 15.05 17.71
N LYS A 18 4.75 16.15 17.58
CA LYS A 18 5.86 16.48 18.48
C LYS A 18 5.38 16.85 19.89
N GLU A 19 4.29 17.61 19.99
CA GLU A 19 3.68 18.01 21.26
C GLU A 19 2.96 16.85 21.94
N ASN A 20 2.32 15.97 21.15
CA ASN A 20 1.66 14.76 21.62
C ASN A 20 2.03 13.54 20.73
N PRO A 21 3.10 12.80 21.09
CA PRO A 21 3.55 11.63 20.33
C PRO A 21 2.58 10.43 20.31
N GLN A 22 1.48 10.49 21.06
CA GLN A 22 0.42 9.48 21.09
C GLN A 22 -0.87 9.96 20.41
N ASP A 23 -0.85 11.11 19.73
CA ASP A 23 -1.95 11.51 18.85
C ASP A 23 -1.91 10.69 17.56
N TYR A 24 -2.43 9.47 17.64
CA TYR A 24 -2.43 8.53 16.53
C TYR A 24 -3.29 8.96 15.34
N GLU A 25 -4.27 9.84 15.55
CA GLU A 25 -5.04 10.41 14.44
C GLU A 25 -4.15 11.35 13.62
N SER A 26 -3.41 12.25 14.29
CA SER A 26 -2.44 13.12 13.62
C SER A 26 -1.29 12.34 12.99
N ILE A 27 -0.81 11.26 13.64
CA ILE A 27 0.23 10.38 13.08
C ILE A 27 -0.26 9.73 11.78
N LEU A 28 -1.48 9.20 11.74
CA LEU A 28 -2.03 8.56 10.54
C LEU A 28 -2.23 9.58 9.42
N LYS A 29 -2.80 10.76 9.71
CA LYS A 29 -2.95 11.84 8.74
C LYS A 29 -1.61 12.28 8.16
N LEU A 30 -0.59 12.39 9.01
CA LEU A 30 0.75 12.75 8.59
C LEU A 30 1.38 11.67 7.69
N ALA A 31 1.16 10.38 8.00
CA ALA A 31 1.59 9.29 7.13
C ALA A 31 0.96 9.37 5.73
N HIS A 32 -0.36 9.58 5.67
CA HIS A 32 -1.10 9.73 4.41
C HIS A 32 -0.58 10.92 3.61
N LEU A 33 -0.38 12.06 4.27
CA LEU A 33 0.04 13.28 3.61
C LEU A 33 1.48 13.18 3.09
N TYR A 34 2.39 12.55 3.83
CA TYR A 34 3.73 12.24 3.35
C TYR A 34 3.69 11.30 2.13
N GLN A 35 2.83 10.27 2.15
CA GLN A 35 2.66 9.37 1.01
C GLN A 35 2.14 10.11 -0.23
N ASP A 36 1.10 10.92 -0.08
CA ASP A 36 0.48 11.69 -1.17
C ASP A 36 1.43 12.72 -1.79
N THR A 37 2.38 13.20 -1.00
CA THR A 37 3.39 14.18 -1.43
C THR A 37 4.74 13.55 -1.79
N GLY A 38 4.85 12.21 -1.76
CA GLY A 38 6.04 11.47 -2.17
C GLY A 38 7.19 11.44 -1.16
N GLN A 39 6.97 11.88 0.09
CA GLN A 39 7.91 11.68 1.20
C GLN A 39 7.79 10.25 1.76
N LEU A 40 8.20 9.27 0.96
CA LEU A 40 7.90 7.86 1.20
C LEU A 40 8.58 7.29 2.46
N GLU A 41 9.80 7.72 2.76
CA GLU A 41 10.52 7.30 3.97
C GLU A 41 9.81 7.80 5.23
N GLU A 42 9.42 9.07 5.25
CA GLU A 42 8.69 9.68 6.36
C GLU A 42 7.31 9.04 6.53
N SER A 43 6.61 8.75 5.43
CA SER A 43 5.37 7.98 5.41
C SER A 43 5.53 6.62 6.10
N ILE A 44 6.54 5.83 5.70
CA ILE A 44 6.83 4.51 6.27
C ILE A 44 7.05 4.60 7.79
N VAL A 45 7.80 5.60 8.26
CA VAL A 45 8.05 5.82 9.69
C VAL A 45 6.74 6.09 10.44
N LYS A 46 5.86 6.95 9.90
CA LYS A 46 4.60 7.32 10.56
C LYS A 46 3.58 6.18 10.55
N TYR A 47 3.45 5.44 9.45
CA TYR A 47 2.60 4.24 9.45
C TYR A 47 3.08 3.20 10.44
N LYS A 48 4.39 2.93 10.53
CA LYS A 48 4.93 2.00 11.53
C LYS A 48 4.59 2.45 12.95
N GLN A 49 4.79 3.73 13.26
CA GLN A 49 4.43 4.30 14.56
C GLN A 49 2.93 4.12 14.87
N TYR A 50 2.05 4.32 13.88
CA TYR A 50 0.61 4.10 14.05
C TYR A 50 0.28 2.61 14.29
N LEU A 51 0.87 1.72 13.50
CA LEU A 51 0.64 0.27 13.53
C LEU A 51 1.20 -0.42 14.77
N GLU A 52 2.11 0.22 15.53
CA GLU A 52 2.48 -0.23 16.88
C GLU A 52 1.26 -0.28 17.82
N LYS A 53 0.32 0.67 17.66
CA LYS A 53 -0.89 0.75 18.47
C LYS A 53 -2.08 0.02 17.85
N PHE A 54 -2.21 0.06 16.53
CA PHE A 54 -3.33 -0.51 15.77
C PHE A 54 -2.82 -1.58 14.80
N PRO A 55 -2.26 -2.70 15.29
CA PRO A 55 -1.61 -3.69 14.45
C PRO A 55 -2.60 -4.44 13.54
N ASP A 56 -3.90 -4.35 13.77
CA ASP A 56 -4.95 -5.00 12.99
C ASP A 56 -5.62 -4.10 11.94
N ASN A 57 -5.23 -2.82 11.86
CA ASN A 57 -5.74 -1.90 10.86
C ASN A 57 -5.23 -2.29 9.45
N ALA A 58 -6.10 -2.94 8.67
CA ALA A 58 -5.74 -3.47 7.35
C ALA A 58 -5.46 -2.36 6.32
N ASP A 59 -6.25 -1.28 6.31
CA ASP A 59 -6.06 -0.13 5.41
C ASP A 59 -4.66 0.48 5.61
N ALA A 60 -4.29 0.83 6.84
CA ALA A 60 -2.99 1.42 7.15
C ALA A 60 -1.80 0.50 6.81
N ARG A 61 -1.97 -0.83 6.93
CA ARG A 61 -0.96 -1.81 6.48
C ARG A 61 -0.84 -1.85 4.96
N ILE A 62 -1.97 -1.77 4.25
CA ILE A 62 -1.96 -1.72 2.78
C ILE A 62 -1.26 -0.45 2.32
N ASP A 63 -1.55 0.70 2.93
CA ASP A 63 -0.93 1.97 2.57
C ASP A 63 0.56 2.02 2.92
N LEU A 64 0.98 1.45 4.05
CA LEU A 64 2.40 1.21 4.34
C LEU A 64 3.05 0.35 3.24
N GLY A 65 2.37 -0.72 2.81
CA GLY A 65 2.83 -1.56 1.70
C GLY A 65 2.94 -0.79 0.37
N VAL A 66 2.02 0.14 0.11
CA VAL A 66 2.07 1.03 -1.06
C VAL A 66 3.27 1.98 -0.98
N SER A 67 3.54 2.55 0.18
CA SER A 67 4.72 3.42 0.39
C SER A 67 6.03 2.66 0.13
N TYR A 68 6.14 1.42 0.62
CA TYR A 68 7.27 0.54 0.32
C TYR A 68 7.41 0.23 -1.17
N TYR A 69 6.29 -0.11 -1.82
CA TYR A 69 6.26 -0.40 -3.25
C TYR A 69 6.71 0.81 -4.07
N GLN A 70 6.25 2.02 -3.75
CA GLN A 70 6.65 3.25 -4.44
C GLN A 70 8.14 3.53 -4.25
N LEU A 71 8.65 3.40 -3.02
CA LEU A 71 10.05 3.65 -2.71
C LEU A 71 10.99 2.67 -3.42
N ALA A 72 10.51 1.45 -3.73
CA ALA A 72 11.28 0.46 -4.49
C ALA A 72 11.66 0.92 -5.90
N PHE A 73 10.92 1.89 -6.48
CA PHE A 73 11.26 2.50 -7.77
C PHE A 73 12.22 3.69 -7.65
N GLU A 74 12.37 4.25 -6.45
CA GLU A 74 13.30 5.36 -6.18
C GLU A 74 14.64 4.86 -5.65
N ASP A 75 14.64 3.74 -4.94
CA ASP A 75 15.83 3.12 -4.36
C ASP A 75 16.10 1.71 -4.93
N GLU A 76 16.81 1.67 -6.07
CA GLU A 76 17.18 0.43 -6.73
C GLU A 76 18.07 -0.46 -5.84
N SER A 77 18.81 0.11 -4.88
CA SER A 77 19.69 -0.65 -3.98
C SER A 77 18.92 -1.47 -2.96
N ARG A 78 17.74 -1.00 -2.55
CA ARG A 78 16.84 -1.65 -1.59
C ARG A 78 15.62 -2.31 -2.23
N LYS A 79 15.42 -2.16 -3.54
CA LYS A 79 14.23 -2.60 -4.28
C LYS A 79 13.69 -3.99 -3.92
N ASN A 80 14.54 -5.01 -3.89
CA ASN A 80 14.11 -6.37 -3.56
C ASN A 80 13.60 -6.48 -2.12
N GLN A 81 14.24 -5.78 -1.18
CA GLN A 81 13.78 -5.71 0.20
C GLN A 81 12.48 -4.93 0.30
N LEU A 82 12.37 -3.78 -0.36
CA LEU A 82 11.19 -2.93 -0.35
C LEU A 82 9.96 -3.66 -0.94
N PHE A 83 10.12 -4.42 -2.02
CA PHE A 83 9.05 -5.30 -2.51
C PHE A 83 8.68 -6.40 -1.52
N THR A 84 9.66 -6.96 -0.80
CA THR A 84 9.41 -7.98 0.23
C THR A 84 8.63 -7.40 1.40
N ASP A 85 9.00 -6.20 1.87
CA ASP A 85 8.33 -5.47 2.94
C ASP A 85 6.89 -5.11 2.52
N ALA A 86 6.70 -4.61 1.29
CA ALA A 86 5.38 -4.33 0.73
C ALA A 86 4.46 -5.57 0.72
N ILE A 87 4.96 -6.70 0.23
CA ILE A 87 4.21 -7.97 0.21
C ILE A 87 3.86 -8.40 1.64
N THR A 88 4.81 -8.31 2.58
CA THR A 88 4.64 -8.76 3.97
C THR A 88 3.54 -7.97 4.68
N GLU A 89 3.52 -6.64 4.50
CA GLU A 89 2.51 -5.79 5.12
C GLU A 89 1.12 -6.04 4.54
N MET A 90 1.00 -6.16 3.22
CA MET A 90 -0.30 -6.45 2.59
C MET A 90 -0.79 -7.88 2.91
N GLU A 91 0.08 -8.89 2.95
CA GLU A 91 -0.29 -10.23 3.39
C GLU A 91 -0.74 -10.24 4.86
N THR A 92 -0.12 -9.40 5.69
CA THR A 92 -0.53 -9.23 7.09
C THR A 92 -1.86 -8.51 7.20
N ALA A 93 -2.12 -7.48 6.40
CA ALA A 93 -3.43 -6.83 6.29
C ALA A 93 -4.53 -7.86 5.97
N LEU A 94 -4.28 -8.76 5.01
CA LEU A 94 -5.22 -9.81 4.63
C LEU A 94 -5.40 -10.92 5.68
N LYS A 95 -4.52 -11.04 6.68
CA LYS A 95 -4.79 -11.91 7.85
C LYS A 95 -5.87 -11.31 8.74
N TYR A 96 -5.91 -9.99 8.87
CA TYR A 96 -6.92 -9.28 9.67
C TYR A 96 -8.22 -9.05 8.88
N GLU A 97 -8.11 -8.72 7.60
CA GLU A 97 -9.26 -8.55 6.71
C GLU A 97 -9.12 -9.38 5.42
N PRO A 98 -9.51 -10.67 5.46
CA PRO A 98 -9.34 -11.57 4.30
C PRO A 98 -10.10 -11.17 3.03
N LYS A 99 -11.13 -10.32 3.16
CA LYS A 99 -11.97 -9.84 2.04
C LYS A 99 -11.65 -8.41 1.60
N HIS A 100 -10.49 -7.88 2.00
CA HIS A 100 -10.08 -6.53 1.61
C HIS A 100 -9.74 -6.46 0.12
N GLN A 101 -10.67 -6.02 -0.72
CA GLN A 101 -10.52 -6.07 -2.18
C GLN A 101 -9.28 -5.33 -2.69
N LEU A 102 -9.03 -4.12 -2.18
CA LEU A 102 -7.87 -3.33 -2.58
C LEU A 102 -6.53 -3.98 -2.17
N GLY A 103 -6.47 -4.68 -1.03
CA GLY A 103 -5.27 -5.38 -0.58
C GLY A 103 -4.90 -6.54 -1.52
N HIS A 104 -5.89 -7.32 -1.97
CA HIS A 104 -5.68 -8.34 -3.00
C HIS A 104 -5.22 -7.74 -4.33
N PHE A 105 -5.81 -6.61 -4.75
CA PHE A 105 -5.37 -5.91 -5.96
C PHE A 105 -3.92 -5.44 -5.85
N ASN A 106 -3.57 -4.76 -4.76
CA ASN A 106 -2.22 -4.23 -4.53
C ASN A 106 -1.19 -5.36 -4.42
N LEU A 107 -1.50 -6.48 -3.76
CA LEU A 107 -0.62 -7.67 -3.79
C LEU A 107 -0.42 -8.22 -5.19
N GLY A 108 -1.45 -8.18 -6.03
CA GLY A 108 -1.36 -8.52 -7.44
C GLY A 108 -0.34 -7.63 -8.17
N ILE A 109 -0.46 -6.32 -7.99
CA ILE A 109 0.45 -5.32 -8.59
C ILE A 109 1.89 -5.51 -8.12
N VAL A 110 2.12 -5.57 -6.80
CA VAL A 110 3.46 -5.71 -6.24
C VAL A 110 4.12 -7.01 -6.70
N ASN A 111 3.38 -8.13 -6.72
CA ASN A 111 3.93 -9.40 -7.22
C ASN A 111 4.20 -9.35 -8.72
N LEU A 112 3.38 -8.68 -9.53
CA LEU A 112 3.61 -8.54 -10.96
C LEU A 112 4.91 -7.76 -11.22
N GLN A 113 5.11 -6.65 -10.52
CA GLN A 113 6.31 -5.80 -10.64
C GLN A 113 7.57 -6.47 -10.11
N ASN A 114 7.43 -7.29 -9.06
CA ASN A 114 8.52 -8.12 -8.54
C ASN A 114 8.74 -9.42 -9.36
N GLY A 115 8.12 -9.56 -10.54
CA GLY A 115 8.30 -10.71 -11.45
C GLY A 115 7.60 -12.01 -11.02
N ASN A 116 6.86 -12.00 -9.91
CA ASN A 116 6.14 -13.15 -9.36
C ASN A 116 4.77 -13.34 -10.04
N MET A 117 4.79 -13.60 -11.35
CA MET A 117 3.59 -13.59 -12.21
C MET A 117 2.47 -14.55 -11.76
N GLU A 118 2.81 -15.75 -11.29
CA GLU A 118 1.81 -16.71 -10.81
C GLU A 118 1.14 -16.27 -9.50
N LYS A 119 1.91 -15.63 -8.59
CA LYS A 119 1.33 -15.03 -7.38
C LYS A 119 0.44 -13.84 -7.73
N ALA A 120 0.88 -12.99 -8.66
CA ALA A 120 0.08 -11.88 -9.14
C ALA A 120 -1.27 -12.35 -9.68
N ARG A 121 -1.26 -13.40 -10.52
CA ARG A 121 -2.48 -14.02 -11.06
C ARG A 121 -3.42 -14.48 -9.94
N LYS A 122 -2.90 -15.16 -8.92
CA LYS A 122 -3.69 -15.61 -7.77
C LYS A 122 -4.39 -14.43 -7.10
N TRP A 123 -3.64 -13.39 -6.73
CA TRP A 123 -4.18 -12.25 -5.99
C TRP A 123 -5.18 -11.41 -6.80
N PHE A 124 -4.96 -11.22 -8.10
CA PHE A 124 -5.96 -10.58 -8.96
C PHE A 124 -7.25 -11.40 -9.05
N LYS A 125 -7.18 -12.74 -9.09
CA LYS A 125 -8.39 -13.59 -9.05
C LYS A 125 -9.15 -13.45 -7.73
N GLU A 126 -8.47 -13.35 -6.60
CA GLU A 126 -9.12 -13.09 -5.30
C GLU A 126 -9.75 -11.70 -5.25
N CYS A 127 -9.07 -10.66 -5.76
CA CYS A 127 -9.65 -9.32 -5.90
C CYS A 127 -10.96 -9.36 -6.69
N ILE A 128 -10.98 -10.08 -7.81
CA ILE A 128 -12.18 -10.22 -8.66
C ILE A 128 -13.28 -10.99 -7.93
N SER A 129 -12.95 -12.05 -7.19
CA SER A 129 -13.94 -12.90 -6.51
C SER A 129 -14.72 -12.16 -5.41
N ILE A 130 -14.10 -11.17 -4.76
CA ILE A 130 -14.70 -10.40 -3.67
C ILE A 130 -15.86 -9.50 -4.15
N ASN A 131 -15.62 -8.70 -5.19
CA ASN A 131 -16.66 -7.88 -5.82
C ASN A 131 -16.37 -7.74 -7.32
N PRO A 132 -16.89 -8.64 -8.17
CA PRO A 132 -16.58 -8.69 -9.60
C PRO A 132 -16.99 -7.44 -10.39
N ASN A 133 -17.96 -6.68 -9.87
CA ASN A 133 -18.53 -5.51 -10.57
C ASN A 133 -17.85 -4.19 -10.18
N SER A 134 -16.86 -4.22 -9.27
CA SER A 134 -16.13 -3.02 -8.88
C SER A 134 -15.15 -2.57 -9.96
N GLN A 135 -14.83 -1.27 -9.98
CA GLN A 135 -13.80 -0.73 -10.88
C GLN A 135 -12.43 -1.38 -10.63
N ILE A 136 -12.12 -1.75 -9.38
CA ILE A 136 -10.86 -2.43 -9.02
C ILE A 136 -10.83 -3.83 -9.64
N ALA A 137 -11.94 -4.58 -9.59
CA ALA A 137 -12.04 -5.88 -10.24
C ALA A 137 -11.91 -5.77 -11.77
N GLN A 138 -12.51 -4.76 -12.39
CA GLN A 138 -12.36 -4.52 -13.83
C GLN A 138 -10.89 -4.27 -14.21
N LYS A 139 -10.18 -3.42 -13.46
CA LYS A 139 -8.73 -3.21 -13.64
C LYS A 139 -7.94 -4.50 -13.46
N ALA A 140 -8.27 -5.31 -12.44
CA ALA A 140 -7.63 -6.60 -12.22
C ALA A 140 -7.84 -7.56 -13.41
N MET A 141 -9.05 -7.59 -13.99
CA MET A 141 -9.35 -8.38 -15.18
C MET A 141 -8.55 -7.91 -16.39
N GLU A 142 -8.46 -6.60 -16.62
CA GLU A 142 -7.68 -6.02 -17.72
C GLU A 142 -6.20 -6.42 -17.61
N ILE A 143 -5.61 -6.31 -16.42
CA ILE A 143 -4.21 -6.70 -16.18
C ILE A 143 -4.03 -8.21 -16.40
N LEU A 144 -4.95 -9.04 -15.91
CA LEU A 144 -4.93 -10.49 -16.16
C LEU A 144 -5.02 -10.79 -17.66
N GLN A 145 -5.83 -10.07 -18.43
CA GLN A 145 -5.94 -10.30 -19.87
C GLN A 145 -4.68 -9.87 -20.62
N GLN A 146 -4.12 -8.71 -20.28
CA GLN A 146 -2.96 -8.14 -20.99
C GLN A 146 -1.67 -8.91 -20.70
N HIS A 147 -1.45 -9.28 -19.45
CA HIS A 147 -0.23 -9.95 -19.06
C HIS A 147 -0.38 -11.47 -19.12
N ILE A 148 -1.60 -12.00 -19.16
CA ILE A 148 -1.85 -13.42 -18.90
C ILE A 148 -2.82 -14.05 -19.92
N THR A 149 -2.60 -13.78 -21.21
CA THR A 149 -3.19 -14.56 -22.31
C THR A 149 -2.29 -15.73 -22.73
N SER A 150 -2.59 -16.91 -22.19
CA SER A 150 -2.77 -18.13 -22.99
C SER A 150 -3.43 -19.22 -22.13
N PRO A 151 -4.38 -20.00 -22.67
CA PRO A 151 -4.80 -21.24 -22.04
C PRO A 151 -3.59 -22.18 -22.03
N VAL A 152 -3.34 -22.81 -20.89
CA VAL A 152 -2.58 -24.05 -20.85
C VAL A 152 -3.32 -25.03 -21.76
N LYS A 153 -2.71 -25.35 -22.91
CA LYS A 153 -3.14 -26.48 -23.75
C LYS A 153 -2.81 -27.78 -23.04
#